data_AF-A0A6I6AAN9-F1
#
_entry.id   AF-A0A6I6AAN9-F1
#
_cell.length_a   1.000
_cell.length_b   1.000
_cell.length_c   1.000
_cell.angle_alpha   90.00
_cell.angle_beta   90.00
_cell.angle_gamma   90.00
#
_symmetry.space_group_name_H-M   'P 1'
#
loop_
_entity.id
_entity.type
_entity.pdbx_description
1 polymer ?
#
loop_
_entity_poly.entity_id
_entity_poly.type
_entity_poly.pdbx_seq_one_letter_code
_entity_poly.pdbx_strand_id
1 'polypeptide(L)' 'MKRSIFKFGLSILALMLMSFSTFTLTGCEQKEKVLDVETPSGELEIERDKSDGSVGVELNKKE' A
#
# COMPACT_ATOMS: atom_id res chain seq x y z
N MET A 1 3.03 -15.35 -43.74
CA MET A 1 1.85 -15.33 -42.83
C MET A 1 2.15 -15.66 -41.36
N LYS A 2 3.06 -16.60 -41.04
CA LYS A 2 3.35 -17.02 -39.64
C LYS A 2 3.87 -15.92 -38.69
N ARG A 3 4.57 -14.90 -39.22
CA ARG A 3 5.10 -13.77 -38.44
C ARG A 3 4.02 -12.78 -37.94
N SER A 4 2.85 -12.76 -38.57
CA SER A 4 1.76 -11.83 -38.21
C SER A 4 0.94 -12.36 -37.02
N ILE A 5 0.72 -13.67 -36.96
CA ILE A 5 0.01 -14.36 -35.86
C ILE A 5 0.80 -14.25 -34.55
N PHE A 6 2.14 -14.31 -34.62
CA PHE A 6 3.01 -14.17 -33.45
C PHE A 6 3.00 -12.75 -32.85
N LYS A 7 2.91 -11.72 -33.70
CA LYS A 7 2.78 -10.31 -33.25
C LYS A 7 1.41 -10.02 -32.63
N PHE A 8 0.37 -10.69 -33.12
CA PHE A 8 -0.99 -10.55 -32.59
C PHE A 8 -1.12 -11.19 -31.20
N GLY A 9 -0.55 -12.39 -31.01
CA GLY A 9 -0.50 -13.05 -29.70
C GLY A 9 0.31 -12.25 -28.65
N LEU A 10 1.44 -11.66 -29.05
CA LEU A 10 2.25 -10.81 -28.17
C LEU A 10 1.50 -9.54 -27.73
N SER A 11 0.70 -8.95 -28.62
CA SER A 11 -0.09 -7.74 -28.30
C SER A 11 -1.24 -8.04 -27.33
N ILE A 12 -1.90 -9.20 -27.48
CA ILE A 12 -2.97 -9.63 -26.57
C ILE A 12 -2.40 -9.93 -25.17
N LEU A 13 -1.22 -10.56 -25.09
CA LEU A 13 -0.54 -10.83 -23.81
C LEU A 13 -0.14 -9.53 -23.09
N ALA A 14 0.35 -8.55 -23.84
CA ALA A 14 0.71 -7.24 -23.28
C ALA A 14 -0.52 -6.49 -22.72
N LEU A 15 -1.68 -6.57 -23.40
CA LEU A 15 -2.92 -5.97 -22.93
C LEU A 15 -3.44 -6.61 -21.62
N MET A 16 -3.32 -7.94 -21.50
CA MET A 16 -3.69 -8.64 -20.26
C MET A 16 -2.81 -8.21 -19.09
N LEU A 17 -1.49 -8.09 -19.27
CA LEU A 17 -0.57 -7.70 -18.21
C LEU A 17 -0.81 -6.27 -17.70
N MET A 18 -1.17 -5.33 -18.59
CA MET A 18 -1.53 -3.96 -18.19
C MET A 18 -2.82 -3.87 -17.38
N SER A 19 -3.75 -4.82 -17.53
CA SER A 19 -5.02 -4.80 -16.80
C SER A 19 -4.91 -5.30 -15.34
N PHE A 20 -3.86 -6.07 -15.02
CA PHE A 20 -3.64 -6.58 -13.66
C PHE A 20 -2.98 -5.55 -12.72
N SER A 21 -2.25 -4.57 -13.26
CA SER A 21 -1.54 -3.58 -12.45
C SER A 21 -2.44 -2.52 -11.82
N THR A 22 -3.68 -2.38 -12.26
CA THR A 22 -4.64 -1.42 -11.68
C THR A 22 -5.27 -1.91 -10.38
N PHE A 23 -5.26 -3.22 -10.11
CA PHE A 23 -5.84 -3.81 -8.89
C PHE A 23 -4.93 -3.74 -7.67
N THR A 24 -3.61 -3.53 -7.86
CA THR A 24 -2.67 -3.45 -6.73
C THR A 24 -2.64 -2.07 -6.07
N LEU A 25 -3.35 -1.07 -6.63
CA LEU A 25 -3.38 0.30 -6.11
C LEU A 25 -4.53 0.55 -5.13
N THR A 26 -5.57 -0.29 -5.11
CA THR A 26 -6.77 -0.08 -4.26
C THR A 26 -6.65 -0.71 -2.87
N GLY A 27 -5.43 -1.05 -2.43
CA GLY A 27 -5.17 -1.75 -1.17
C GLY A 27 -3.93 -1.27 -0.40
N CYS A 28 -3.33 -0.13 -0.76
CA CYS A 28 -2.33 0.48 0.11
C CYS A 28 -3.05 1.05 1.35
N GLU A 29 -2.76 0.45 2.51
CA GLU A 29 -3.18 0.92 3.83
C GLU A 29 -2.70 2.39 4.00
N GLN A 30 -3.64 3.34 4.12
CA GLN A 30 -3.31 4.76 4.25
C GLN A 30 -3.26 5.15 5.73
N LYS A 31 -2.18 4.78 6.42
CA LYS A 31 -1.92 5.23 7.79
C LYS A 31 -1.29 6.61 7.80
N GLU A 32 -1.74 7.46 8.72
CA GLU A 32 -1.08 8.72 9.05
C GLU A 32 -0.66 8.74 10.51
N LYS A 33 0.59 9.17 10.76
CA LYS A 33 1.09 9.44 12.11
C LYS A 33 0.50 10.77 12.58
N VAL A 34 -0.35 10.74 13.60
CA VAL A 34 -1.07 11.89 14.14
C VAL A 34 -0.26 12.57 15.23
N LEU A 35 0.34 11.77 16.11
CA LEU A 35 1.12 12.26 17.24
C LEU A 35 2.27 11.30 17.52
N ASP A 36 3.45 11.88 17.68
CA ASP A 36 4.67 11.18 18.07
C ASP A 36 5.29 11.93 19.25
N VAL A 37 5.39 11.29 20.41
CA VAL A 37 5.96 11.89 21.61
C VAL A 37 6.99 10.96 22.21
N GLU A 38 8.25 11.36 22.07
CA GLU A 38 9.35 10.79 22.84
C GLU A 38 9.45 11.45 24.22
N THR A 39 9.40 10.64 25.26
CA THR A 39 9.66 11.06 26.64
C THR A 39 10.86 10.30 27.20
N PRO A 40 11.54 10.83 28.24
CA PRO A 40 12.60 10.09 28.92
C PRO A 40 12.12 8.73 29.47
N SER A 41 10.84 8.61 29.81
CA SER A 41 10.24 7.38 30.36
C SER A 41 9.71 6.41 29.30
N GLY A 42 9.71 6.78 28.02
CA GLY A 42 9.12 5.97 26.95
C GLY A 42 8.60 6.79 25.77
N GLU A 43 7.94 6.13 24.85
CA GLU A 43 7.44 6.69 23.59
C GLU A 43 5.93 6.43 23.47
N LEU A 44 5.21 7.44 22.96
CA LEU A 44 3.79 7.37 22.64
C LEU A 44 3.60 7.70 21.16
N GLU A 45 3.04 6.74 20.43
CA GLU A 45 2.73 6.87 19.01
C GLU A 45 1.23 6.71 18.79
N ILE A 46 0.63 7.65 18.06
CA ILE A 46 -0.77 7.61 17.67
C ILE A 46 -0.86 7.68 16.15
N GLU A 47 -1.46 6.66 15.56
CA GLU A 47 -1.73 6.57 14.13
C GLU A 47 -3.24 6.55 13.86
N ARG A 48 -3.63 7.13 12.73
CA ARG A 48 -4.99 7.04 12.22
C ARG A 48 -4.97 6.42 10.83
N ASP A 49 -5.87 5.47 10.59
CA ASP A 49 -6.16 4.99 9.25
C ASP A 49 -7.10 5.97 8.53
N LYS A 50 -6.70 6.48 7.37
CA LYS A 50 -7.49 7.41 6.55
C LYS A 50 -8.66 6.74 5.83
N SER A 51 -8.62 5.43 5.71
CA SER A 51 -9.56 4.64 4.94
C SER A 51 -10.86 4.43 5.72
N ASP A 52 -10.77 4.17 7.02
CA ASP A 52 -11.91 3.89 7.90
C ASP A 52 -12.00 4.81 9.13
N GLY A 53 -10.95 5.58 9.43
CA GLY A 53 -10.87 6.45 10.60
C GLY A 53 -10.45 5.77 11.90
N SER A 54 -10.07 4.49 11.86
CA SER A 54 -9.57 3.72 13.00
C SER A 54 -8.31 4.38 13.59
N VAL A 55 -8.20 4.38 14.92
CA VAL A 55 -7.07 5.00 15.64
C VAL A 55 -6.31 3.93 16.41
N GLY A 56 -5.01 3.82 16.13
CA GLY A 56 -4.06 3.01 16.87
C GLY A 56 -3.30 3.85 17.89
N VAL A 57 -3.05 3.28 19.08
CA VAL A 57 -2.23 3.91 20.12
C VAL A 57 -1.20 2.89 20.58
N GLU A 58 0.07 3.23 20.42
CA GLU A 58 1.21 2.42 20.85
C GLU A 58 1.96 3.12 21.98
N LEU A 59 2.24 2.37 23.05
CA LEU A 59 2.94 2.83 24.23
C LEU A 59 4.16 1.95 24.46
N ASN A 60 5.35 2.51 24.28
CA ASN A 60 6.61 1.83 24.51
C ASN A 60 7.30 2.39 25.76
N LYS A 61 7.27 1.64 26.86
CA LYS A 61 7.96 2.04 28.10
C LYS A 61 9.43 1.63 28.02
N LYS A 62 10.35 2.54 28.34
CA LYS A 62 11.77 2.17 28.54
C LYS A 62 11.92 1.53 29.92
N GLU A 63 12.34 0.26 29.95
CA GLU A 63 12.71 -0.47 31.18
C GLU A 63 14.01 0.05 31.80
#